data_AF-A0AA97KWH8-F1
#
_entry.id   AF-A0AA97KWH8-F1
#
_cell.length_a   1.000
_cell.length_b   1.000
_cell.length_c   1.000
_cell.angle_alpha   90.00
_cell.angle_beta   90.00
_cell.angle_gamma   90.00
#
_symmetry.space_group_name_H-M   'P 1'
#
loop_
_entity.id
_entity.type
_entity.pdbx_description
1 polymer ?
#
loop_
_entity_poly.entity_id
_entity_poly.type
_entity_poly.pdbx_seq_one_letter_code
_entity_poly.pdbx_strand_id
1 'polypeptide(L)'
;MGDNSSFWDSLIYAHPVCVNWKSEAEGSIYHLASILFVVGYMGGSGFFGLLYVFCLLGLGFLCSSVWAWLDVCAADIFSWNFILFVICFIQFVYVTYQVRSVAFDREFQELYNALFQPLGISLTVFRKIVRCCDEEIVTLEKEHCYAMQGKTPIDKLSLLVSGRIRVTVDGEFLHYIFPLQFLDSPEWDSLRPTEEGIFQVTLTAETDCRYVAWRRKKLYLLFAKHRFISRLFSVLVGSDIADKLYALNDRVSLGKGLGDFKMNPSQASSITVTPLSFSLDFRNATTVPLNETVCENWREIHHLVFHMANICFAIGLVIPTTFNLHMIVLRAMLTIGCALFIIWATLFRCALDILVWNIVFLLVNLLHFIYLVYKKRPIKIDKELNSLYKRMFEPLHVPPEQFQRLTGQFCNIQMLKTGQAYAAEDKTSVDDRLSILLKGKMKVSYRGHFLHNIYPCAFIDSPEFRSTQMNRGEKFQVSITADDNCKFLCWSRERLTFFLESEPFLFEIFKYLIGKDITNKLYSLNDPTLNDKASQKMDQQPSLCSQLSVMQMRNSMASSSDSEDGLQHFLRGTSTGSSLRQPSPYLRTSPKMKPIEENVEDDVFEPSSTMKPKAHQ
;
A
#
# COMPACT_ATOMS: atom_id res chain seq x y z
N MET A 1 54.63 3.98 -42.00
CA MET A 1 53.83 4.79 -41.07
C MET A 1 52.54 5.13 -41.80
N GLY A 2 51.50 4.32 -41.59
CA GLY A 2 50.18 4.52 -42.19
C GLY A 2 49.25 5.00 -41.09
N ASP A 3 48.66 6.18 -41.27
CA ASP A 3 47.79 6.82 -40.31
C ASP A 3 46.53 6.00 -40.06
N ASN A 4 46.38 5.53 -38.82
CA ASN A 4 45.09 5.17 -38.25
C ASN A 4 44.33 6.46 -37.94
N SER A 5 43.80 7.14 -38.96
CA SER A 5 42.75 8.12 -38.73
C SER A 5 41.49 7.35 -38.31
N SER A 6 40.90 7.79 -37.21
CA SER A 6 39.84 7.04 -36.54
C SER A 6 38.58 7.02 -37.42
N PHE A 7 37.83 5.93 -37.37
CA PHE A 7 36.50 5.81 -38.01
C PHE A 7 35.61 7.06 -37.76
N TRP A 8 35.81 7.72 -36.61
CA TRP A 8 35.15 8.97 -36.22
C TRP A 8 35.61 10.19 -37.02
N ASP A 9 36.90 10.32 -37.34
CA ASP A 9 37.41 11.40 -38.20
C ASP A 9 36.84 11.29 -39.61
N SER A 10 36.70 10.07 -40.15
CA SER A 10 36.06 9.85 -41.45
C SER A 10 34.56 10.15 -41.42
N LEU A 11 33.86 9.83 -40.32
CA LEU A 11 32.42 10.11 -40.18
C LEU A 11 32.11 11.61 -40.02
N ILE A 12 32.98 12.36 -39.34
CA ILE A 12 32.79 13.78 -39.03
C ILE A 12 33.35 14.71 -40.13
N TYR A 13 34.49 14.37 -40.73
CA TYR A 13 35.15 15.23 -41.73
C TYR A 13 34.83 14.87 -43.20
N ALA A 14 34.30 13.67 -43.51
CA ALA A 14 33.98 13.31 -44.91
C ALA A 14 32.63 13.86 -45.41
N HIS A 15 31.77 14.39 -44.52
CA HIS A 15 30.46 14.92 -44.87
C HIS A 15 30.38 16.39 -44.47
N PRO A 16 30.53 17.34 -45.41
CA PRO A 16 30.39 18.75 -45.08
C PRO A 16 28.97 19.02 -44.57
N VAL A 17 28.86 19.67 -43.41
CA VAL A 17 27.58 20.17 -42.86
C VAL A 17 26.89 21.00 -43.95
N CYS A 18 25.57 20.82 -44.09
CA CYS A 18 24.78 21.48 -45.13
C CYS A 18 25.09 22.98 -45.25
N VAL A 19 25.67 23.36 -46.39
CA VAL A 19 26.01 24.75 -46.70
C VAL A 19 24.77 25.50 -47.21
N ASN A 20 23.86 24.79 -47.89
CA ASN A 20 22.61 25.32 -48.42
C ASN A 20 21.42 24.51 -47.90
N TRP A 21 20.51 25.16 -47.18
CA TRP A 21 19.26 24.58 -46.68
C TRP A 21 18.17 24.70 -47.74
N LYS A 22 17.22 23.74 -47.78
CA LYS A 22 16.04 23.87 -48.64
C LYS A 22 15.23 25.12 -48.27
N SER A 23 14.83 25.90 -49.27
CA SER A 23 14.05 27.12 -49.09
C SER A 23 12.54 26.86 -48.94
N GLU A 24 12.09 25.63 -49.21
CA GLU A 24 10.70 25.22 -49.08
C GLU A 24 10.42 24.79 -47.65
N ALA A 25 9.43 25.43 -47.02
CA ALA A 25 8.89 25.01 -45.74
C ALA A 25 8.07 23.74 -45.92
N GLU A 26 8.07 22.87 -44.91
CA GLU A 26 7.26 21.67 -44.94
C GLU A 26 5.75 22.02 -44.84
N GLY A 27 4.90 21.19 -45.46
CA GLY A 27 3.47 21.46 -45.57
C GLY A 27 2.74 21.60 -44.21
N SER A 28 1.53 22.19 -44.21
CA SER A 28 0.73 22.40 -42.99
C SER A 28 0.43 21.10 -42.23
N ILE A 29 0.29 19.97 -42.94
CA ILE A 29 0.07 18.64 -42.36
C ILE A 29 1.28 18.19 -41.52
N TYR A 30 2.51 18.51 -41.97
CA TYR A 30 3.73 18.21 -41.23
C TYR A 30 3.81 19.00 -39.92
N HIS A 31 3.49 20.29 -39.95
CA HIS A 31 3.45 21.12 -38.75
C HIS A 31 2.37 20.66 -37.76
N LEU A 32 1.20 20.25 -38.26
CA LEU A 32 0.14 19.66 -37.43
C LEU A 32 0.63 18.37 -36.75
N ALA A 33 1.25 17.46 -37.50
CA ALA A 33 1.84 16.24 -36.96
C ALA A 33 2.87 16.55 -35.86
N SER A 34 3.71 17.56 -36.10
CA SER A 34 4.74 17.99 -35.16
C SER A 34 4.18 18.57 -33.87
N ILE A 35 3.11 19.36 -33.95
CA ILE A 35 2.39 19.84 -32.76
C ILE A 35 1.80 18.66 -31.97
N LEU A 36 1.17 17.70 -32.65
CA LEU A 36 0.64 16.49 -32.01
C LEU A 36 1.74 15.68 -31.31
N PHE A 37 2.94 15.59 -31.90
CA PHE A 37 4.09 14.95 -31.26
C PHE A 37 4.54 15.70 -30.00
N VAL A 38 4.67 17.04 -30.03
CA VAL A 38 5.01 17.81 -28.81
C VAL A 38 4.00 17.54 -27.71
N VAL A 39 2.71 17.69 -28.00
CA VAL A 39 1.64 17.52 -27.02
C VAL A 39 1.61 16.07 -26.52
N GLY A 40 1.79 15.08 -27.41
CA GLY A 40 1.92 13.67 -27.03
C GLY A 40 3.12 13.41 -26.12
N TYR A 41 4.28 14.02 -26.40
CA TYR A 41 5.46 13.91 -25.54
C TYR A 41 5.26 14.59 -24.18
N MET A 42 4.36 15.55 -24.02
CA MET A 42 4.03 16.13 -22.71
C MET A 42 3.21 15.19 -21.81
N GLY A 43 2.76 14.04 -22.31
CA GLY A 43 1.94 13.10 -21.54
C GLY A 43 2.63 12.54 -20.27
N GLY A 44 1.84 12.42 -19.20
CA GLY A 44 2.27 11.95 -17.89
C GLY A 44 2.43 10.42 -17.77
N SER A 45 2.52 9.94 -16.53
CA SER A 45 2.59 8.51 -16.20
C SER A 45 1.24 7.94 -15.74
N GLY A 46 1.11 6.61 -15.68
CA GLY A 46 -0.14 5.92 -15.30
C GLY A 46 -1.03 5.61 -16.49
N PHE A 47 -2.17 4.96 -16.25
CA PHE A 47 -3.05 4.46 -17.32
C PHE A 47 -3.59 5.58 -18.23
N PHE A 48 -4.16 6.65 -17.65
CA PHE A 48 -4.67 7.79 -18.43
C PHE A 48 -3.55 8.57 -19.12
N GLY A 49 -2.38 8.70 -18.48
CA GLY A 49 -1.19 9.30 -19.10
C GLY A 49 -0.74 8.52 -20.32
N LEU A 50 -0.71 7.18 -20.25
CA LEU A 50 -0.37 6.31 -21.37
C LEU A 50 -1.39 6.41 -22.51
N LEU A 51 -2.70 6.42 -22.19
CA LEU A 51 -3.75 6.63 -23.21
C LEU A 51 -3.56 7.96 -23.95
N TYR A 52 -3.28 9.03 -23.21
CA TYR A 52 -3.00 10.34 -23.78
C TYR A 52 -1.78 10.32 -24.71
N VAL A 53 -0.65 9.74 -24.25
CA VAL A 53 0.58 9.61 -25.06
C VAL A 53 0.32 8.82 -26.34
N PHE A 54 -0.24 7.60 -26.24
CA PHE A 54 -0.42 6.75 -27.42
C PHE A 54 -1.47 7.29 -28.40
N CYS A 55 -2.52 7.95 -27.91
CA CYS A 55 -3.52 8.59 -28.76
C CYS A 55 -2.90 9.73 -29.58
N LEU A 56 -2.21 10.67 -28.92
CA LEU A 56 -1.65 11.84 -29.60
C LEU A 56 -0.45 11.51 -30.47
N LEU A 57 0.45 10.64 -30.02
CA LEU A 57 1.55 10.16 -30.87
C LEU A 57 1.01 9.37 -32.07
N GLY A 58 -0.02 8.54 -31.87
CA GLY A 58 -0.69 7.84 -32.96
C GLY A 58 -1.27 8.81 -34.00
N LEU A 59 -2.01 9.83 -33.57
CA LEU A 59 -2.53 10.87 -34.47
C LEU A 59 -1.40 11.63 -35.18
N GLY A 60 -0.30 11.94 -34.48
CA GLY A 60 0.89 12.54 -35.08
C GLY A 60 1.49 11.67 -36.19
N PHE A 61 1.71 10.38 -35.94
CA PHE A 61 2.22 9.43 -36.94
C PHE A 61 1.25 9.24 -38.11
N LEU A 62 -0.06 9.27 -37.87
CA LEU A 62 -1.06 9.24 -38.93
C LEU A 62 -0.95 10.48 -39.82
N CYS A 63 -0.88 11.68 -39.24
CA CYS A 63 -0.67 12.93 -39.98
C CYS A 63 0.65 12.91 -40.77
N SER A 64 1.74 12.44 -40.17
CA SER A 64 3.03 12.28 -40.87
C SER A 64 2.97 11.25 -42.00
N SER A 65 2.17 10.19 -41.87
CA SER A 65 1.93 9.22 -42.95
C SER A 65 1.19 9.87 -44.11
N VAL A 66 0.16 10.67 -43.82
CA VAL A 66 -0.61 11.42 -44.84
C VAL A 66 0.28 12.44 -45.56
N TRP A 67 1.09 13.20 -44.82
CA TRP A 67 2.07 14.12 -45.40
C TRP A 67 3.10 13.39 -46.29
N ALA A 68 3.62 12.26 -45.83
CA ALA A 68 4.58 11.47 -46.63
C ALA A 68 3.98 10.92 -47.92
N TRP A 69 2.67 10.64 -47.90
CA TRP A 69 1.92 10.14 -49.06
C TRP A 69 1.52 11.24 -50.04
N LEU A 70 1.08 12.40 -49.55
CA LEU A 70 0.55 13.48 -50.39
C LEU A 70 1.61 14.46 -50.88
N ASP A 71 2.56 14.85 -50.02
CA ASP A 71 3.48 15.95 -50.31
C ASP A 71 4.88 15.45 -50.68
N VAL A 72 5.38 14.41 -49.99
CA VAL A 72 6.79 13.98 -50.13
C VAL A 72 6.99 12.85 -51.15
N CYS A 73 5.96 12.02 -51.36
CA CYS A 73 6.03 10.79 -52.14
C CYS A 73 7.27 9.93 -51.79
N ALA A 74 7.49 9.65 -50.49
CA ALA A 74 8.59 8.79 -50.00
C ALA A 74 8.08 7.53 -49.27
N ALA A 75 8.36 6.35 -49.84
CA ALA A 75 7.69 5.11 -49.46
C ALA A 75 8.15 4.58 -48.10
N ASP A 76 9.40 4.82 -47.76
CA ASP A 76 10.00 4.45 -46.48
C ASP A 76 9.54 5.38 -45.34
N ILE A 77 9.42 6.69 -45.59
CA ILE A 77 8.83 7.64 -44.63
C ILE A 77 7.38 7.27 -44.36
N PHE A 78 6.59 7.00 -45.40
CA PHE A 78 5.23 6.51 -45.24
C PHE A 78 5.18 5.21 -44.43
N SER A 79 5.97 4.21 -44.81
CA SER A 79 5.96 2.88 -44.17
C SER A 79 6.30 2.95 -42.69
N TRP A 80 7.34 3.68 -42.30
CA TRP A 80 7.72 3.80 -40.88
C TRP A 80 6.67 4.53 -40.06
N ASN A 81 6.16 5.68 -40.54
CA ASN A 81 5.14 6.42 -39.81
C ASN A 81 3.86 5.59 -39.67
N PHE A 82 3.47 4.84 -40.70
CA PHE A 82 2.31 3.96 -40.63
C PHE A 82 2.52 2.80 -39.64
N ILE A 83 3.70 2.17 -39.63
CA ILE A 83 4.05 1.13 -38.65
C ILE A 83 3.99 1.69 -37.22
N LEU A 84 4.57 2.87 -36.98
CA LEU A 84 4.56 3.52 -35.67
C LEU A 84 3.15 3.90 -35.23
N PHE A 85 2.29 4.35 -36.16
CA PHE A 85 0.86 4.55 -35.91
C PHE A 85 0.17 3.25 -35.48
N VAL A 86 0.39 2.14 -36.20
CA VAL A 86 -0.21 0.83 -35.86
C VAL A 86 0.25 0.38 -34.47
N ILE A 87 1.54 0.54 -34.13
CA ILE A 87 2.05 0.24 -32.79
C ILE A 87 1.34 1.08 -31.73
N CYS A 88 1.26 2.40 -31.92
CA CYS A 88 0.53 3.29 -31.01
C CYS A 88 -0.94 2.90 -30.86
N PHE A 89 -1.62 2.53 -31.94
CA PHE A 89 -3.02 2.11 -31.92
C PHE A 89 -3.21 0.80 -31.14
N ILE A 90 -2.36 -0.20 -31.37
CA ILE A 90 -2.38 -1.46 -30.61
C ILE A 90 -2.16 -1.20 -29.12
N GLN A 91 -1.18 -0.36 -28.76
CA GLN A 91 -0.91 0.00 -27.38
C GLN A 91 -2.08 0.77 -26.75
N PHE A 92 -2.71 1.69 -27.48
CA PHE A 92 -3.90 2.39 -27.03
C PHE A 92 -5.05 1.42 -26.72
N VAL A 93 -5.34 0.49 -27.65
CA VAL A 93 -6.36 -0.55 -27.44
C VAL A 93 -6.02 -1.44 -26.25
N TYR A 94 -4.76 -1.85 -26.10
CA TYR A 94 -4.29 -2.67 -24.98
C TYR A 94 -4.44 -1.95 -23.63
N VAL A 95 -4.03 -0.68 -23.54
CA VAL A 95 -4.17 0.12 -22.31
C VAL A 95 -5.66 0.38 -22.01
N THR A 96 -6.49 0.69 -23.01
CA THR A 96 -7.95 0.86 -22.82
C THR A 96 -8.58 -0.44 -22.32
N TYR A 97 -8.16 -1.59 -22.87
CA TYR A 97 -8.58 -2.88 -22.38
C TYR A 97 -8.15 -3.08 -20.92
N GLN A 98 -6.92 -2.72 -20.55
CA GLN A 98 -6.48 -2.78 -19.15
C GLN A 98 -7.34 -1.89 -18.24
N VAL A 99 -7.61 -0.64 -18.62
CA VAL A 99 -8.45 0.28 -17.84
C VAL A 99 -9.87 -0.26 -17.66
N ARG A 100 -10.49 -0.77 -18.73
CA ARG A 100 -11.82 -1.39 -18.65
C ARG A 100 -11.80 -2.66 -17.81
N SER A 101 -10.76 -3.48 -17.98
CA SER A 101 -10.49 -4.63 -17.12
C SER A 101 -10.12 -4.21 -15.71
N VAL A 102 -10.10 -2.92 -15.38
CA VAL A 102 -9.85 -2.39 -14.04
C VAL A 102 -11.11 -1.75 -13.42
N ALA A 103 -12.17 -1.49 -14.18
CA ALA A 103 -13.44 -0.94 -13.69
C ALA A 103 -14.14 -1.90 -12.71
N PHE A 104 -14.79 -1.34 -11.69
CA PHE A 104 -15.51 -2.09 -10.65
C PHE A 104 -16.97 -1.64 -10.60
N ASP A 105 -17.84 -2.51 -10.08
CA ASP A 105 -19.20 -2.11 -9.71
C ASP A 105 -19.18 -1.02 -8.64
N ARG A 106 -20.25 -0.23 -8.58
CA ARG A 106 -20.34 0.98 -7.73
C ARG A 106 -19.92 0.70 -6.28
N GLU A 107 -20.37 -0.41 -5.72
CA GLU A 107 -20.08 -0.77 -4.32
C GLU A 107 -18.61 -1.14 -4.09
N PHE A 108 -17.99 -1.87 -5.01
CA PHE A 108 -16.55 -2.15 -4.94
C PHE A 108 -15.72 -0.88 -5.17
N GLN A 109 -16.21 0.05 -5.99
CA GLN A 109 -15.57 1.36 -6.19
C GLN A 109 -15.66 2.22 -4.93
N GLU A 110 -16.80 2.25 -4.26
CA GLU A 110 -16.98 2.93 -2.97
C GLU A 110 -16.07 2.32 -1.89
N LEU A 111 -16.03 0.98 -1.80
CA LEU A 111 -15.12 0.26 -0.91
C LEU A 111 -13.65 0.59 -1.20
N TYR A 112 -13.25 0.62 -2.47
CA TYR A 112 -11.91 1.01 -2.86
C TYR A 112 -11.58 2.43 -2.43
N ASN A 113 -12.44 3.39 -2.76
CA ASN A 113 -12.22 4.80 -2.47
C ASN A 113 -12.12 5.07 -0.96
N ALA A 114 -12.90 4.35 -0.14
CA ALA A 114 -12.96 4.55 1.30
C ALA A 114 -11.83 3.84 2.07
N LEU A 115 -11.47 2.61 1.70
CA LEU A 115 -10.53 1.78 2.49
C LEU A 115 -9.15 1.62 1.82
N PHE A 116 -9.12 1.36 0.51
CA PHE A 116 -7.89 0.93 -0.17
C PHE A 116 -7.14 2.09 -0.85
N GLN A 117 -7.85 3.08 -1.38
CA GLN A 117 -7.25 4.26 -2.02
C GLN A 117 -6.43 5.11 -1.03
N PRO A 118 -6.90 5.39 0.19
CA PRO A 118 -6.10 6.16 1.16
C PRO A 118 -4.80 5.46 1.56
N LEU A 119 -4.78 4.12 1.49
CA LEU A 119 -3.60 3.27 1.70
C LEU A 119 -2.70 3.15 0.46
N GLY A 120 -2.92 3.96 -0.59
CA GLY A 120 -2.10 3.96 -1.79
C GLY A 120 -2.17 2.66 -2.60
N ILE A 121 -3.20 1.83 -2.39
CA ILE A 121 -3.35 0.56 -3.09
C ILE A 121 -3.76 0.82 -4.53
N SER A 122 -3.01 0.30 -5.49
CA SER A 122 -3.39 0.40 -6.90
C SER A 122 -4.64 -0.44 -7.22
N LEU A 123 -5.45 0.04 -8.16
CA LEU A 123 -6.64 -0.70 -8.63
C LEU A 123 -6.32 -2.11 -9.16
N THR A 124 -5.11 -2.35 -9.68
CA THR A 124 -4.67 -3.67 -10.14
C THR A 124 -4.45 -4.64 -8.99
N VAL A 125 -3.95 -4.17 -7.83
CA VAL A 125 -3.85 -4.98 -6.61
C VAL A 125 -5.23 -5.20 -6.03
N PHE A 126 -6.06 -4.15 -5.94
CA PHE A 126 -7.44 -4.28 -5.46
C PHE A 126 -8.25 -5.28 -6.30
N ARG A 127 -8.04 -5.33 -7.63
CA ARG A 127 -8.66 -6.35 -8.49
C ARG A 127 -8.33 -7.79 -8.06
N LYS A 128 -7.09 -8.04 -7.62
CA LYS A 128 -6.70 -9.37 -7.14
C LYS A 128 -7.44 -9.73 -5.84
N ILE A 129 -7.70 -8.73 -5.00
CA ILE A 129 -8.48 -8.88 -3.76
C ILE A 129 -9.95 -9.17 -4.09
N VAL A 130 -10.55 -8.42 -5.02
CA VAL A 130 -11.94 -8.60 -5.46
C VAL A 130 -12.16 -9.94 -6.18
N ARG A 131 -11.22 -10.36 -7.03
CA ARG A 131 -11.25 -11.71 -7.63
C ARG A 131 -11.18 -12.84 -6.61
N CYS A 132 -10.58 -12.58 -5.44
CA CYS A 132 -10.47 -13.58 -4.37
C CYS A 132 -11.78 -13.78 -3.60
N CYS A 133 -12.71 -12.81 -3.65
CA CYS A 133 -14.08 -12.93 -3.12
C CYS A 133 -15.11 -13.22 -4.22
N ASP A 134 -14.67 -13.84 -5.33
CA ASP A 134 -15.53 -14.22 -6.46
C ASP A 134 -16.31 -13.04 -7.08
N GLU A 135 -15.83 -11.81 -6.89
CA GLU A 135 -16.45 -10.55 -7.34
C GLU A 135 -17.91 -10.38 -6.85
N GLU A 136 -18.26 -11.01 -5.71
CA GLU A 136 -19.63 -11.05 -5.19
C GLU A 136 -19.78 -10.23 -3.90
N ILE A 137 -20.91 -9.52 -3.78
CA ILE A 137 -21.35 -8.84 -2.55
C ILE A 137 -22.56 -9.59 -2.03
N VAL A 138 -22.42 -10.14 -0.83
CA VAL A 138 -23.46 -10.95 -0.18
C VAL A 138 -24.43 -10.04 0.57
N THR A 139 -25.73 -10.29 0.42
CA THR A 139 -26.79 -9.62 1.16
C THR A 139 -27.19 -10.44 2.39
N LEU A 140 -27.42 -9.76 3.51
CA LEU A 140 -27.93 -10.33 4.75
C LEU A 140 -29.13 -9.50 5.19
N GLU A 141 -30.31 -10.09 5.15
CA GLU A 141 -31.54 -9.43 5.55
C GLU A 141 -31.57 -9.16 7.05
N LYS A 142 -32.35 -8.15 7.46
CA LYS A 142 -32.58 -7.85 8.87
C LYS A 142 -33.02 -9.09 9.67
N GLU A 143 -32.57 -9.16 10.92
CA GLU A 143 -32.71 -10.25 11.89
C GLU A 143 -32.05 -11.59 11.49
N HIS A 144 -31.45 -11.70 10.32
CA HIS A 144 -30.70 -12.91 9.95
C HIS A 144 -29.32 -12.94 10.62
N CYS A 145 -28.87 -14.14 10.98
CA CYS A 145 -27.57 -14.34 11.60
C CYS A 145 -26.49 -14.58 10.53
N TYR A 146 -25.42 -13.78 10.58
CA TYR A 146 -24.19 -14.06 9.84
C TYR A 146 -23.46 -15.28 10.45
N ALA A 147 -23.40 -15.35 11.77
CA ALA A 147 -22.82 -16.44 12.52
C ALA A 147 -23.59 -16.66 13.83
N MET A 148 -23.69 -17.93 14.23
CA MET A 148 -24.25 -18.37 15.51
C MET A 148 -23.16 -18.97 16.38
N GLN A 149 -23.14 -18.54 17.64
CA GLN A 149 -22.24 -19.04 18.68
C GLN A 149 -22.29 -20.57 18.79
N GLY A 150 -21.11 -21.19 18.84
CA GLY A 150 -20.94 -22.63 19.00
C GLY A 150 -21.34 -23.47 17.78
N LYS A 151 -21.86 -22.85 16.71
CA LYS A 151 -22.41 -23.56 15.55
C LYS A 151 -21.71 -23.23 14.25
N THR A 152 -21.41 -21.96 14.01
CA THR A 152 -20.86 -21.53 12.72
C THR A 152 -19.35 -21.75 12.69
N PRO A 153 -18.79 -22.43 11.67
CA PRO A 153 -17.34 -22.56 11.53
C PRO A 153 -16.70 -21.27 11.02
N ILE A 154 -15.43 -21.05 11.36
CA ILE A 154 -14.64 -19.90 10.92
C ILE A 154 -13.91 -20.27 9.62
N ASP A 155 -14.58 -20.09 8.48
CA ASP A 155 -14.10 -20.51 7.17
C ASP A 155 -13.87 -19.36 6.17
N LYS A 156 -14.17 -18.12 6.57
CA LYS A 156 -14.04 -16.91 5.77
C LYS A 156 -13.61 -15.71 6.63
N LEU A 157 -13.14 -14.67 5.96
CA LEU A 157 -12.96 -13.32 6.49
C LEU A 157 -13.93 -12.42 5.73
N SER A 158 -14.73 -11.60 6.41
CA SER A 158 -15.76 -10.78 5.80
C SER A 158 -15.69 -9.33 6.25
N LEU A 159 -15.96 -8.40 5.34
CA LEU A 159 -15.97 -6.96 5.58
C LEU A 159 -17.37 -6.40 5.31
N LEU A 160 -17.93 -5.68 6.27
CA LEU A 160 -19.23 -5.03 6.14
C LEU A 160 -19.13 -3.83 5.20
N VAL A 161 -19.95 -3.79 4.15
CA VAL A 161 -20.00 -2.68 3.17
C VAL A 161 -21.11 -1.70 3.54
N SER A 162 -22.27 -2.20 3.95
CA SER A 162 -23.40 -1.38 4.39
C SER A 162 -24.25 -2.11 5.43
N GLY A 163 -25.02 -1.34 6.22
CA GLY A 163 -25.85 -1.84 7.30
C GLY A 163 -25.12 -1.85 8.65
N ARG A 164 -25.71 -2.55 9.63
CA ARG A 164 -25.20 -2.67 11.01
C ARG A 164 -25.45 -4.06 11.57
N ILE A 165 -24.43 -4.63 12.19
CA ILE A 165 -24.46 -5.98 12.78
C ILE A 165 -24.38 -5.86 14.30
N ARG A 166 -25.27 -6.54 15.01
CA ARG A 166 -25.29 -6.68 16.46
C ARG A 166 -24.49 -7.92 16.87
N VAL A 167 -23.54 -7.73 17.79
CA VAL A 167 -22.74 -8.83 18.36
C VAL A 167 -23.29 -9.19 19.74
N THR A 168 -23.54 -10.47 19.96
CA THR A 168 -24.04 -11.01 21.24
C THR A 168 -23.26 -12.24 21.68
N VAL A 169 -23.13 -12.45 22.98
CA VAL A 169 -22.57 -13.67 23.61
C VAL A 169 -23.56 -14.15 24.65
N ASP A 170 -23.99 -15.41 24.55
CA ASP A 170 -25.00 -16.00 25.44
C ASP A 170 -26.31 -15.17 25.53
N GLY A 171 -26.63 -14.43 24.47
CA GLY A 171 -27.79 -13.54 24.38
C GLY A 171 -27.54 -12.10 24.89
N GLU A 172 -26.43 -11.85 25.58
CA GLU A 172 -26.04 -10.52 26.05
C GLU A 172 -25.40 -9.69 24.94
N PHE A 173 -25.75 -8.41 24.86
CA PHE A 173 -25.24 -7.49 23.85
C PHE A 173 -23.80 -7.05 24.17
N LEU A 174 -22.91 -7.14 23.18
CA LEU A 174 -21.52 -6.67 23.29
C LEU A 174 -21.33 -5.30 22.63
N HIS A 175 -21.41 -5.26 21.30
CA HIS A 175 -21.18 -4.06 20.50
C HIS A 175 -21.85 -4.16 19.14
N TYR A 176 -21.82 -3.06 18.40
CA TYR A 176 -22.21 -3.03 16.99
C TYR A 176 -20.97 -3.04 16.09
N ILE A 177 -21.08 -3.72 14.95
CA ILE A 177 -20.12 -3.62 13.85
C ILE A 177 -20.74 -2.73 12.77
N PHE A 178 -19.95 -1.75 12.32
CA PHE A 178 -20.33 -0.71 11.38
C PHE A 178 -19.69 -0.91 10.00
N PRO A 179 -20.16 -0.21 8.95
CA PRO A 179 -19.55 -0.28 7.63
C PRO A 179 -18.04 -0.03 7.65
N LEU A 180 -17.31 -0.71 6.77
CA LEU A 180 -15.84 -0.74 6.65
C LEU A 180 -15.12 -1.43 7.82
N GLN A 181 -15.84 -2.14 8.69
CA GLN A 181 -15.25 -3.01 9.72
C GLN A 181 -15.39 -4.48 9.32
N PHE A 182 -14.44 -5.29 9.78
CA PHE A 182 -14.51 -6.74 9.58
C PHE A 182 -15.58 -7.34 10.48
N LEU A 183 -16.24 -8.39 10.04
CA LEU A 183 -17.24 -9.11 10.84
C LEU A 183 -16.57 -10.08 11.81
N ASP A 184 -15.48 -10.71 11.35
CA ASP A 184 -14.87 -11.92 11.91
C ASP A 184 -13.36 -11.79 12.10
N SER A 185 -12.85 -10.56 12.21
CA SER A 185 -11.42 -10.28 12.41
C SER A 185 -10.84 -10.92 13.69
N PRO A 186 -11.46 -10.88 14.90
CA PRO A 186 -10.91 -11.56 16.07
C PRO A 186 -10.85 -13.08 15.89
N GLU A 187 -11.93 -13.67 15.36
CA GLU A 187 -12.06 -15.09 15.10
C GLU A 187 -11.03 -15.55 14.06
N TRP A 188 -10.85 -14.77 13.00
CA TRP A 188 -9.91 -15.03 11.93
C TRP A 188 -8.46 -15.07 12.41
N ASP A 189 -8.05 -14.06 13.19
CA ASP A 189 -6.67 -13.85 13.62
C ASP A 189 -6.27 -14.81 14.75
N SER A 190 -7.25 -15.25 15.55
CA SER A 190 -7.04 -16.22 16.64
C SER A 190 -6.65 -17.62 16.17
N LEU A 191 -6.97 -17.98 14.92
CA LEU A 191 -6.73 -19.30 14.36
C LEU A 191 -5.47 -19.33 13.52
N ARG A 192 -4.62 -20.35 13.73
CA ARG A 192 -3.56 -20.66 12.77
C ARG A 192 -4.14 -21.08 11.42
N PRO A 193 -3.40 -20.97 10.31
CA PRO A 193 -3.93 -21.31 8.98
C PRO A 193 -4.46 -22.74 8.84
N THR A 194 -3.93 -23.69 9.62
CA THR A 194 -4.33 -25.12 9.63
C THR A 194 -5.38 -25.46 10.67
N GLU A 195 -5.74 -24.52 11.55
CA GLU A 195 -6.70 -24.74 12.62
C GLU A 195 -8.11 -24.41 12.16
N GLU A 196 -9.04 -25.26 12.56
CA GLU A 196 -10.47 -25.02 12.43
C GLU A 196 -10.99 -24.50 13.76
N GLY A 197 -11.92 -23.55 13.70
CA GLY A 197 -12.57 -22.99 14.86
C GLY A 197 -14.03 -22.72 14.59
N ILE A 198 -14.76 -22.47 15.66
CA ILE A 198 -16.18 -22.11 15.66
C ILE A 198 -16.35 -20.72 16.24
N PHE A 199 -17.32 -19.97 15.74
CA PHE A 199 -17.67 -18.66 16.26
C PHE A 199 -18.07 -18.77 17.74
N GLN A 200 -17.50 -17.91 18.57
CA GLN A 200 -17.81 -17.80 20.00
C GLN A 200 -18.87 -16.75 20.28
N VAL A 201 -19.23 -15.95 19.28
CA VAL A 201 -20.24 -14.90 19.37
C VAL A 201 -21.32 -15.13 18.31
N THR A 202 -22.52 -14.61 18.56
CA THR A 202 -23.61 -14.56 17.58
C THR A 202 -23.65 -13.17 16.95
N LEU A 203 -23.59 -13.14 15.61
CA LEU A 203 -23.61 -11.95 14.79
C LEU A 203 -24.95 -11.86 14.05
N THR A 204 -25.79 -10.90 14.40
CA THR A 204 -27.14 -10.73 13.85
C THR A 204 -27.27 -9.39 13.12
N ALA A 205 -27.85 -9.40 11.93
CA ALA A 205 -28.17 -8.18 11.18
C ALA A 205 -29.28 -7.39 11.87
N GLU A 206 -28.99 -6.16 12.25
CA GLU A 206 -30.01 -5.26 12.82
C GLU A 206 -30.71 -4.42 11.74
N THR A 207 -30.03 -4.23 10.61
CA THR A 207 -30.57 -3.66 9.38
C THR A 207 -30.28 -4.61 8.23
N ASP A 208 -30.83 -4.34 7.05
CA ASP A 208 -30.34 -5.00 5.84
C ASP A 208 -28.86 -4.65 5.66
N CYS A 209 -28.06 -5.68 5.47
CA CYS A 209 -26.61 -5.61 5.47
C CYS A 209 -26.07 -6.13 4.14
N ARG A 210 -24.97 -5.54 3.68
CA ARG A 210 -24.21 -6.05 2.54
C ARG A 210 -22.75 -6.19 2.94
N TYR A 211 -22.12 -7.30 2.57
CA TYR A 211 -20.74 -7.58 2.96
C TYR A 211 -19.99 -8.33 1.86
N VAL A 212 -18.66 -8.18 1.88
CA VAL A 212 -17.74 -8.93 1.03
C VAL A 212 -17.14 -10.05 1.85
N ALA A 213 -17.02 -11.26 1.29
CA ALA A 213 -16.47 -12.41 1.99
C ALA A 213 -15.35 -13.10 1.21
N TRP A 214 -14.20 -13.29 1.86
CA TRP A 214 -13.06 -14.03 1.33
C TRP A 214 -12.95 -15.38 2.02
N ARG A 215 -13.12 -16.47 1.27
CA ARG A 215 -12.91 -17.83 1.80
C ARG A 215 -11.47 -18.00 2.28
N ARG A 216 -11.30 -18.58 3.47
CA ARG A 216 -10.02 -18.71 4.18
C ARG A 216 -8.92 -19.32 3.31
N LYS A 217 -9.19 -20.47 2.68
CA LYS A 217 -8.23 -21.17 1.82
C LYS A 217 -7.81 -20.34 0.58
N LYS A 218 -8.77 -19.65 -0.06
CA LYS A 218 -8.48 -18.79 -1.23
C LYS A 218 -7.63 -17.58 -0.81
N LEU A 219 -7.96 -16.96 0.32
CA LEU A 219 -7.26 -15.78 0.82
C LEU A 219 -5.82 -16.08 1.23
N TYR A 220 -5.56 -17.19 1.93
CA TYR A 220 -4.19 -17.61 2.24
C TYR A 220 -3.37 -17.95 1.00
N LEU A 221 -3.99 -18.53 -0.03
CA LEU A 221 -3.31 -18.77 -1.31
C LEU A 221 -2.95 -17.46 -2.02
N LEU A 222 -3.79 -16.42 -1.89
CA LEU A 222 -3.47 -15.07 -2.36
C LEU A 222 -2.30 -14.47 -1.57
N PHE A 223 -2.28 -14.62 -0.25
CA PHE A 223 -1.20 -14.16 0.61
C PHE A 223 0.15 -14.80 0.27
N ALA A 224 0.17 -16.12 0.01
CA ALA A 224 1.37 -16.84 -0.40
C ALA A 224 1.91 -16.33 -1.74
N LYS A 225 1.03 -16.00 -2.69
CA LYS A 225 1.41 -15.43 -4.00
C LYS A 225 1.86 -13.97 -3.91
N HIS A 226 1.29 -13.21 -2.97
CA HIS A 226 1.47 -11.77 -2.88
C HIS A 226 1.71 -11.32 -1.43
N ARG A 227 2.99 -11.31 -1.04
CA ARG A 227 3.44 -10.86 0.29
C ARG A 227 2.93 -9.47 0.67
N PHE A 228 2.84 -8.55 -0.29
CA PHE A 228 2.26 -7.22 -0.08
C PHE A 228 0.81 -7.28 0.42
N ILE A 229 -0.04 -8.09 -0.22
CA ILE A 229 -1.44 -8.25 0.16
C ILE A 229 -1.55 -8.88 1.55
N SER A 230 -0.68 -9.85 1.86
CA SER A 230 -0.60 -10.44 3.20
C SER A 230 -0.28 -9.39 4.28
N ARG A 231 0.71 -8.53 4.04
CA ARG A 231 1.08 -7.45 4.98
C ARG A 231 -0.04 -6.43 5.13
N LEU A 232 -0.70 -6.05 4.04
CA LEU A 232 -1.87 -5.18 4.04
C LEU A 232 -3.01 -5.75 4.91
N PHE A 233 -3.42 -6.99 4.68
CA PHE A 233 -4.49 -7.60 5.48
C PHE A 233 -4.11 -7.75 6.95
N SER A 234 -2.85 -8.05 7.26
CA SER A 234 -2.37 -8.13 8.63
C SER A 234 -2.49 -6.81 9.40
N VAL A 235 -2.21 -5.66 8.75
CA VAL A 235 -2.39 -4.35 9.41
C VAL A 235 -3.87 -3.93 9.48
N LEU A 236 -4.66 -4.25 8.46
CA LEU A 236 -6.11 -4.00 8.45
C LEU A 236 -6.84 -4.76 9.56
N VAL A 237 -6.62 -6.08 9.65
CA VAL A 237 -7.22 -6.95 10.67
C VAL A 237 -6.76 -6.56 12.07
N GLY A 238 -5.45 -6.35 12.26
CA GLY A 238 -4.90 -5.95 13.56
C GLY A 238 -5.46 -4.61 14.04
N SER A 239 -5.67 -3.64 13.15
CA SER A 239 -6.26 -2.35 13.51
C SER A 239 -7.74 -2.47 13.89
N ASP A 240 -8.50 -3.25 13.14
CA ASP A 240 -9.93 -3.47 13.36
C ASP A 240 -10.20 -4.18 14.70
N ILE A 241 -9.38 -5.18 15.05
CA ILE A 241 -9.42 -5.84 16.37
C ILE A 241 -9.24 -4.81 17.49
N ALA A 242 -8.23 -3.95 17.36
CA ALA A 242 -7.99 -2.94 18.36
C ALA A 242 -9.15 -1.91 18.44
N ASP A 243 -9.75 -1.48 17.32
CA ASP A 243 -10.95 -0.62 17.33
C ASP A 243 -12.12 -1.25 18.10
N LYS A 244 -12.39 -2.54 17.86
CA LYS A 244 -13.46 -3.28 18.55
C LYS A 244 -13.21 -3.38 20.06
N LEU A 245 -11.96 -3.55 20.48
CA LEU A 245 -11.60 -3.60 21.89
C LEU A 245 -11.81 -2.26 22.60
N TYR A 246 -11.46 -1.15 21.95
CA TYR A 246 -11.77 0.18 22.51
C TYR A 246 -13.27 0.42 22.61
N ALA A 247 -14.05 -0.01 21.61
CA ALA A 247 -15.51 0.10 21.65
C ALA A 247 -16.15 -0.70 22.82
N LEU A 248 -15.56 -1.84 23.20
CA LEU A 248 -15.97 -2.61 24.38
C LEU A 248 -15.57 -1.92 25.68
N ASN A 249 -14.35 -1.37 25.75
CA ASN A 249 -13.87 -0.69 26.95
C ASN A 249 -14.67 0.58 27.27
N ASP A 250 -15.07 1.34 26.25
CA ASP A 250 -15.89 2.54 26.41
C ASP A 250 -17.27 2.25 27.02
N ARG A 251 -17.78 1.01 26.90
CA ARG A 251 -19.02 0.58 27.57
C ARG A 251 -18.84 0.31 29.06
N VAL A 252 -17.69 -0.24 29.47
CA VAL A 252 -17.37 -0.48 30.89
C VAL A 252 -17.23 0.86 31.64
N SER A 253 -16.70 1.89 30.97
CA SER A 253 -16.64 3.25 31.50
C SER A 253 -17.98 4.00 31.42
N LEU A 254 -18.84 3.73 30.43
CA LEU A 254 -20.20 4.30 30.34
C LEU A 254 -21.21 3.77 31.36
N GLY A 255 -20.87 2.77 32.17
CA GLY A 255 -21.59 2.45 33.42
C GLY A 255 -21.66 3.64 34.40
N LYS A 256 -20.91 4.72 34.13
CA LYS A 256 -21.09 6.06 34.70
C LYS A 256 -21.09 7.12 33.59
N GLY A 257 -22.26 7.44 33.06
CA GLY A 257 -22.49 8.69 32.33
C GLY A 257 -23.12 8.51 30.95
N LEU A 258 -24.45 8.65 30.90
CA LEU A 258 -25.25 8.73 29.68
C LEU A 258 -24.94 10.03 28.91
N GLY A 259 -24.75 9.92 27.60
CA GLY A 259 -24.66 11.05 26.68
C GLY A 259 -24.67 10.60 25.22
N ASP A 260 -25.87 10.38 24.68
CA ASP A 260 -26.12 10.15 23.25
C ASP A 260 -25.61 11.33 22.42
N PHE A 261 -24.69 11.06 21.47
CA PHE A 261 -24.35 12.01 20.42
C PHE A 261 -25.05 11.66 19.11
N LYS A 262 -25.99 12.52 18.76
CA LYS A 262 -26.77 12.55 17.53
C LYS A 262 -25.95 13.18 16.41
N MET A 263 -25.66 12.44 15.34
CA MET A 263 -25.08 12.99 14.10
C MET A 263 -26.20 13.59 13.23
N ASN A 264 -26.08 14.89 12.90
CA ASN A 264 -26.86 15.53 11.85
C ASN A 264 -26.08 15.46 10.52
N PRO A 265 -26.76 15.23 9.37
CA PRO A 265 -26.12 15.27 8.06
C PRO A 265 -25.89 16.73 7.61
N SER A 266 -24.65 17.09 7.35
CA SER A 266 -24.31 18.34 6.66
C SER A 266 -24.48 18.19 5.15
N GLN A 267 -25.10 19.22 4.60
CA GLN A 267 -25.59 19.34 3.24
C GLN A 267 -24.47 19.33 2.20
N ALA A 268 -24.69 18.60 1.10
CA ALA A 268 -23.91 18.71 -0.11
C ALA A 268 -24.28 20.01 -0.84
N SER A 269 -23.29 20.87 -1.10
CA SER A 269 -23.42 22.01 -2.00
C SER A 269 -23.17 21.56 -3.44
N SER A 270 -24.18 21.77 -4.28
CA SER A 270 -24.15 21.55 -5.74
C SER A 270 -23.35 22.66 -6.43
N ILE A 271 -22.32 22.30 -7.20
CA ILE A 271 -21.65 23.21 -8.13
C ILE A 271 -22.33 23.09 -9.51
N THR A 272 -22.98 24.17 -9.92
CA THR A 272 -23.55 24.36 -11.26
C THR A 272 -22.42 24.63 -12.25
N VAL A 273 -22.21 23.73 -13.22
CA VAL A 273 -21.32 23.98 -14.36
C VAL A 273 -22.14 24.51 -15.52
N THR A 274 -21.89 25.76 -15.89
CA THR A 274 -22.36 26.36 -17.15
C THR A 274 -21.49 25.88 -18.31
N PRO A 275 -22.07 25.50 -19.47
CA PRO A 275 -21.29 25.24 -20.67
C PRO A 275 -20.98 26.56 -21.38
N LEU A 276 -19.70 26.92 -21.52
CA LEU A 276 -19.28 27.90 -22.51
C LEU A 276 -19.11 27.18 -23.85
N SER A 277 -20.07 27.41 -24.74
CA SER A 277 -20.02 27.08 -26.16
C SER A 277 -18.90 27.85 -26.85
N PHE A 278 -17.91 27.14 -27.40
CA PHE A 278 -17.00 27.70 -28.40
C PHE A 278 -17.65 27.55 -29.78
N SER A 279 -18.00 28.67 -30.40
CA SER A 279 -18.31 28.76 -31.82
C SER A 279 -17.00 28.99 -32.60
N LEU A 280 -16.60 28.01 -33.41
CA LEU A 280 -15.58 28.17 -34.44
C LEU A 280 -16.30 28.44 -35.77
N ASP A 281 -16.25 29.69 -36.20
CA ASP A 281 -16.75 30.13 -37.49
C ASP A 281 -15.66 29.84 -38.53
N PHE A 282 -15.89 28.86 -39.40
CA PHE A 282 -15.02 28.56 -40.54
C PHE A 282 -15.80 28.81 -41.82
N ARG A 283 -15.60 29.99 -42.42
CA ARG A 283 -16.04 30.29 -43.78
C ARG A 283 -14.85 30.68 -44.65
N ASN A 284 -14.82 30.04 -45.81
CA ASN A 284 -14.14 30.38 -47.06
C ASN A 284 -12.65 30.07 -47.13
N ALA A 285 -12.34 28.81 -47.45
CA ALA A 285 -11.22 28.50 -48.32
C ALA A 285 -11.78 28.12 -49.69
N THR A 286 -11.42 28.94 -50.67
CA THR A 286 -11.70 28.80 -52.10
C THR A 286 -11.24 27.45 -52.65
N THR A 287 -12.13 26.86 -53.46
CA THR A 287 -11.91 25.71 -54.32
C THR A 287 -10.73 25.92 -55.27
N VAL A 288 -9.74 25.03 -55.22
CA VAL A 288 -8.72 24.83 -56.26
C VAL A 288 -9.01 23.47 -56.90
N PRO A 289 -8.94 23.32 -58.25
CA PRO A 289 -9.38 22.10 -58.91
C PRO A 289 -8.41 20.96 -58.66
N LEU A 290 -8.98 19.83 -58.22
CA LEU A 290 -8.34 18.52 -58.18
C LEU A 290 -8.24 18.00 -59.62
N ASN A 291 -7.03 17.90 -60.17
CA ASN A 291 -6.66 16.94 -61.21
C ASN A 291 -5.17 17.03 -61.52
N GLU A 292 -4.37 16.35 -60.70
CA GLU A 292 -3.09 15.76 -61.09
C GLU A 292 -2.86 14.56 -60.16
N THR A 293 -2.52 13.40 -60.71
CA THR A 293 -2.24 12.15 -60.00
C THR A 293 -1.04 12.35 -59.07
N VAL A 294 -1.31 12.50 -57.76
CA VAL A 294 -0.43 13.13 -56.75
C VAL A 294 0.99 12.52 -56.61
N CYS A 295 1.23 11.27 -57.02
CA CYS A 295 2.58 10.69 -57.02
C CYS A 295 2.74 9.66 -58.15
N GLU A 296 3.30 10.05 -59.29
CA GLU A 296 3.62 9.09 -60.37
C GLU A 296 4.96 8.37 -60.17
N ASN A 297 5.88 8.92 -59.36
CA ASN A 297 7.18 8.32 -59.08
C ASN A 297 7.62 8.55 -57.62
N TRP A 298 7.78 7.46 -56.86
CA TRP A 298 8.25 7.49 -55.46
C TRP A 298 9.78 7.65 -55.40
N ARG A 299 10.29 8.46 -54.45
CA ARG A 299 11.73 8.73 -54.28
C ARG A 299 12.48 7.59 -53.54
N GLU A 300 13.81 7.56 -53.72
CA GLU A 300 14.74 6.55 -53.17
C GLU A 300 14.74 6.43 -51.64
N ILE A 301 15.24 5.28 -51.17
CA ILE A 301 15.34 4.86 -49.76
C ILE A 301 16.31 5.79 -49.00
N HIS A 302 15.89 6.26 -47.83
CA HIS A 302 16.70 7.11 -46.96
C HIS A 302 17.84 6.34 -46.27
N HIS A 303 18.85 7.10 -45.83
CA HIS A 303 20.09 6.57 -45.25
C HIS A 303 19.85 5.67 -44.00
N LEU A 304 20.78 4.77 -43.69
CA LEU A 304 20.70 3.85 -42.55
C LEU A 304 20.36 4.54 -41.22
N VAL A 305 20.85 5.76 -41.01
CA VAL A 305 20.61 6.57 -39.79
C VAL A 305 19.11 6.85 -39.59
N PHE A 306 18.36 7.07 -40.67
CA PHE A 306 16.91 7.26 -40.63
C PHE A 306 16.19 5.98 -40.17
N HIS A 307 16.57 4.82 -40.71
CA HIS A 307 15.99 3.54 -40.28
C HIS A 307 16.31 3.24 -38.81
N MET A 308 17.55 3.51 -38.38
CA MET A 308 17.96 3.34 -36.98
C MET A 308 17.15 4.23 -36.02
N ALA A 309 16.88 5.48 -36.41
CA ALA A 309 16.05 6.38 -35.62
C ALA A 309 14.62 5.86 -35.41
N ASN A 310 13.99 5.37 -36.49
CA ASN A 310 12.64 4.79 -36.43
C ASN A 310 12.60 3.48 -35.65
N ILE A 311 13.64 2.64 -35.75
CA ILE A 311 13.77 1.44 -34.91
C ILE A 311 13.84 1.83 -33.43
N CYS A 312 14.57 2.88 -33.07
CA CYS A 312 14.59 3.38 -31.70
C CYS A 312 13.19 3.79 -31.22
N PHE A 313 12.43 4.52 -32.04
CA PHE A 313 11.03 4.87 -31.72
C PHE A 313 10.15 3.63 -31.55
N ALA A 314 10.25 2.66 -32.46
CA ALA A 314 9.48 1.43 -32.39
C ALA A 314 9.77 0.66 -31.10
N ILE A 315 11.05 0.49 -30.73
CA ILE A 315 11.43 -0.16 -29.47
C ILE A 315 10.83 0.60 -28.28
N GLY A 316 10.92 1.93 -28.26
CA GLY A 316 10.32 2.76 -27.21
C GLY A 316 8.83 2.49 -27.01
N LEU A 317 8.07 2.40 -28.11
CA LEU A 317 6.62 2.24 -28.11
C LEU A 317 6.13 0.80 -27.89
N VAL A 318 6.96 -0.22 -28.19
CA VAL A 318 6.58 -1.64 -28.04
C VAL A 318 6.76 -2.15 -26.62
N ILE A 319 7.58 -1.51 -25.79
CA ILE A 319 7.89 -2.01 -24.43
C ILE A 319 6.60 -2.25 -23.64
N PRO A 320 6.48 -3.40 -22.95
CA PRO A 320 5.30 -3.70 -22.15
C PRO A 320 5.06 -2.65 -21.07
N THR A 321 3.84 -2.12 -20.99
CA THR A 321 3.41 -1.15 -19.96
C THR A 321 3.46 -1.73 -18.54
N THR A 322 3.58 -3.05 -18.40
CA THR A 322 3.75 -3.78 -17.13
C THR A 322 5.16 -3.69 -16.55
N PHE A 323 6.14 -3.20 -17.31
CA PHE A 323 7.52 -3.09 -16.87
C PHE A 323 7.74 -1.85 -15.98
N ASN A 324 8.37 -2.03 -14.81
CA ASN A 324 8.56 -0.95 -13.81
C ASN A 324 9.39 0.25 -14.30
N LEU A 325 10.21 0.06 -15.33
CA LEU A 325 11.01 1.13 -15.96
C LEU A 325 10.46 1.54 -17.33
N HIS A 326 9.26 1.08 -17.71
CA HIS A 326 8.63 1.35 -19.01
C HIS A 326 8.75 2.82 -19.42
N MET A 327 8.32 3.75 -18.57
CA MET A 327 8.36 5.18 -18.89
C MET A 327 9.78 5.72 -19.06
N ILE A 328 10.75 5.23 -18.30
CA ILE A 328 12.15 5.67 -18.45
C ILE A 328 12.70 5.18 -19.78
N VAL A 329 12.49 3.91 -20.12
CA VAL A 329 12.99 3.34 -21.37
C VAL A 329 12.30 3.95 -22.57
N LEU A 330 10.98 4.17 -22.53
CA LEU A 330 10.24 4.92 -23.55
C LEU A 330 10.88 6.28 -23.82
N ARG A 331 11.10 7.10 -22.77
CA ARG A 331 11.71 8.43 -22.91
C ARG A 331 13.16 8.38 -23.39
N ALA A 332 13.94 7.41 -22.94
CA ALA A 332 15.31 7.22 -23.40
C ALA A 332 15.36 6.90 -24.90
N MET A 333 14.54 5.94 -25.35
CA MET A 333 14.50 5.53 -26.76
C MET A 333 13.99 6.63 -27.68
N LEU A 334 12.98 7.41 -27.25
CA LEU A 334 12.52 8.60 -27.98
C LEU A 334 13.61 9.69 -28.05
N THR A 335 14.37 9.90 -26.97
CA THR A 335 15.49 10.86 -26.96
C THR A 335 16.58 10.44 -27.94
N ILE A 336 16.97 9.16 -27.93
CA ILE A 336 17.97 8.61 -28.86
C ILE A 336 17.48 8.72 -30.32
N GLY A 337 16.22 8.37 -30.60
CA GLY A 337 15.65 8.49 -31.94
C GLY A 337 15.62 9.93 -32.44
N CYS A 338 15.25 10.91 -31.59
CA CYS A 338 15.27 12.34 -31.97
C CYS A 338 16.70 12.82 -32.28
N ALA A 339 17.70 12.40 -31.51
CA ALA A 339 19.09 12.74 -31.78
C ALA A 339 19.59 12.18 -33.13
N LEU A 340 19.23 10.94 -33.45
CA LEU A 340 19.54 10.33 -34.75
C LEU A 340 18.82 11.03 -35.90
N PHE A 341 17.57 11.46 -35.71
CA PHE A 341 16.83 12.26 -36.69
C PHE A 341 17.45 13.65 -36.92
N ILE A 342 17.97 14.30 -35.88
CA ILE A 342 18.72 15.56 -36.01
C ILE A 342 19.97 15.33 -36.87
N ILE A 343 20.76 14.28 -36.59
CA ILE A 343 21.95 13.94 -37.39
C ILE A 343 21.56 13.68 -38.84
N TRP A 344 20.46 12.95 -39.07
CA TRP A 344 19.98 12.67 -40.41
C TRP A 344 19.56 13.96 -41.16
N ALA A 345 18.83 14.84 -40.47
CA ALA A 345 18.38 16.11 -41.03
C ALA A 345 19.53 17.08 -41.35
N THR A 346 20.57 17.11 -40.51
CA THR A 346 21.72 18.03 -40.67
C THR A 346 22.78 17.56 -41.64
N LEU A 347 22.97 16.25 -41.80
CA LEU A 347 24.06 15.72 -42.64
C LEU A 347 23.58 15.24 -44.01
N PHE A 348 22.31 14.82 -44.16
CA PHE A 348 21.85 14.18 -45.39
C PHE A 348 20.65 14.86 -46.05
N ARG A 349 19.72 15.45 -45.29
CA ARG A 349 18.48 16.04 -45.86
C ARG A 349 18.52 17.56 -46.02
N CYS A 350 19.24 18.28 -45.17
CA CYS A 350 19.35 19.74 -45.13
C CYS A 350 17.98 20.46 -45.04
N ALA A 351 17.08 19.97 -44.18
CA ALA A 351 15.74 20.54 -43.96
C ALA A 351 15.65 21.20 -42.58
N LEU A 352 15.42 22.52 -42.56
CA LEU A 352 15.47 23.34 -41.34
C LEU A 352 14.28 23.04 -40.42
N ASP A 353 13.07 22.92 -40.97
CA ASP A 353 11.86 22.65 -40.18
C ASP A 353 11.96 21.30 -39.46
N ILE A 354 12.43 20.27 -40.16
CA ILE A 354 12.65 18.94 -39.59
C ILE A 354 13.67 18.99 -38.46
N LEU A 355 14.77 19.74 -38.65
CA LEU A 355 15.78 19.95 -37.61
C LEU A 355 15.17 20.64 -36.37
N VAL A 356 14.46 21.75 -36.56
CA VAL A 356 13.90 22.55 -35.46
C VAL A 356 12.90 21.73 -34.63
N TRP A 357 11.97 21.02 -35.27
CA TRP A 357 11.01 20.19 -34.55
C TRP A 357 11.66 19.05 -33.79
N ASN A 358 12.64 18.36 -34.39
CA ASN A 358 13.35 17.29 -33.68
C ASN A 358 14.20 17.79 -32.51
N ILE A 359 14.71 19.03 -32.55
CA ILE A 359 15.34 19.68 -31.39
C ILE A 359 14.30 19.91 -30.28
N VAL A 360 13.10 20.38 -30.61
CA VAL A 360 12.02 20.56 -29.63
C VAL A 360 11.62 19.21 -29.02
N PHE A 361 11.45 18.18 -29.83
CA PHE A 361 11.14 16.82 -29.35
C PHE A 361 12.23 16.26 -28.43
N LEU A 362 13.50 16.48 -28.79
CA LEU A 362 14.65 16.07 -27.99
C LEU A 362 14.62 16.74 -26.63
N LEU A 363 14.42 18.06 -26.57
CA LEU A 363 14.39 18.82 -25.32
C LEU A 363 13.26 18.35 -24.39
N VAL A 364 12.04 18.18 -24.91
CA VAL A 364 10.89 17.73 -24.10
C VAL A 364 11.13 16.31 -23.55
N ASN A 365 11.57 15.38 -24.40
CA ASN A 365 11.81 14.00 -23.97
C ASN A 365 13.02 13.89 -23.02
N LEU A 366 14.08 14.68 -23.23
CA LEU A 366 15.25 14.72 -22.37
C LEU A 366 14.92 15.27 -20.98
N LEU A 367 14.15 16.36 -20.89
CA LEU A 367 13.71 16.91 -19.60
C LEU A 367 12.86 15.90 -18.82
N HIS A 368 11.92 15.24 -19.49
CA HIS A 368 11.13 14.17 -18.87
C HIS A 368 11.99 12.97 -18.44
N PHE A 369 12.95 12.56 -19.27
CA PHE A 369 13.88 11.49 -18.94
C PHE A 369 14.70 11.84 -17.68
N ILE A 370 15.31 13.03 -17.65
CA ILE A 370 16.09 13.51 -16.50
C ILE A 370 15.21 13.56 -15.24
N TYR A 371 13.98 14.08 -15.34
CA TYR A 371 13.03 14.12 -14.23
C TYR A 371 12.70 12.73 -13.69
N LEU A 372 12.40 11.76 -14.57
CA LEU A 372 12.06 10.40 -14.17
C LEU A 372 13.26 9.67 -13.54
N VAL A 373 14.47 9.86 -14.08
CA VAL A 373 15.71 9.30 -13.50
C VAL A 373 16.02 9.93 -12.14
N TYR A 374 15.83 11.25 -12.00
CA TYR A 374 16.00 11.94 -10.73
C TYR A 374 15.03 11.42 -9.67
N LYS A 375 13.75 11.24 -10.01
CA LYS A 375 12.73 10.68 -9.11
C LYS A 375 13.01 9.24 -8.70
N LYS A 376 13.68 8.45 -9.54
CA LYS A 376 14.02 7.05 -9.27
C LYS A 376 15.36 6.85 -8.56
N ARG A 377 16.07 7.93 -8.23
CA ARG A 377 17.37 7.84 -7.57
C ARG A 377 17.21 7.24 -6.17
N PRO A 378 17.97 6.19 -5.80
CA PRO A 378 17.85 5.57 -4.48
C PRO A 378 18.26 6.58 -3.40
N ILE A 379 17.35 6.86 -2.48
CA ILE A 379 17.61 7.68 -1.31
C ILE A 379 18.32 6.80 -0.27
N LYS A 380 19.46 7.28 0.23
CA LYS A 380 20.21 6.59 1.30
C LYS A 380 19.52 6.89 2.64
N ILE A 381 18.78 5.92 3.16
CA ILE A 381 18.26 5.95 4.53
C ILE A 381 19.41 5.67 5.49
N ASP A 382 19.42 6.34 6.64
CA ASP A 382 20.41 6.11 7.69
C ASP A 382 20.41 4.63 8.15
N LYS A 383 21.60 4.09 8.45
CA LYS A 383 21.78 2.67 8.76
C LYS A 383 20.95 2.23 9.96
N GLU A 384 20.76 3.11 10.95
CA GLU A 384 19.98 2.81 12.16
C GLU A 384 18.47 2.69 11.87
N LEU A 385 17.96 3.46 10.89
CA LEU A 385 16.55 3.48 10.51
C LEU A 385 16.22 2.50 9.36
N ASN A 386 17.24 2.00 8.67
CA ASN A 386 17.07 1.12 7.52
C ASN A 386 16.38 -0.21 7.90
N SER A 387 16.68 -0.78 9.07
CA SER A 387 15.98 -1.98 9.55
C SER A 387 14.50 -1.72 9.81
N LEU A 388 14.18 -0.58 10.44
CA LEU A 388 12.82 -0.13 10.70
C LEU A 388 12.05 0.08 9.39
N TYR A 389 12.63 0.80 8.44
CA TYR A 389 12.03 1.07 7.14
C TYR A 389 11.71 -0.23 6.40
N LYS A 390 12.69 -1.13 6.25
CA LYS A 390 12.53 -2.39 5.51
C LYS A 390 11.50 -3.34 6.12
N ARG A 391 11.33 -3.31 7.45
CA ARG A 391 10.41 -4.22 8.15
C ARG A 391 8.99 -3.67 8.27
N MET A 392 8.82 -2.37 8.49
CA MET A 392 7.51 -1.77 8.77
C MET A 392 6.92 -0.99 7.59
N PHE A 393 7.73 -0.22 6.85
CA PHE A 393 7.26 0.79 5.90
C PHE A 393 7.39 0.36 4.43
N GLU A 394 8.52 -0.24 4.04
CA GLU A 394 8.75 -0.77 2.70
C GLU A 394 7.71 -1.83 2.30
N PRO A 395 7.30 -2.79 3.16
CA PRO A 395 6.30 -3.79 2.81
C PRO A 395 4.89 -3.20 2.60
N LEU A 396 4.65 -1.96 3.03
CA LEU A 396 3.41 -1.21 2.79
C LEU A 396 3.57 -0.18 1.65
N HIS A 397 4.64 -0.29 0.87
CA HIS A 397 4.99 0.60 -0.25
C HIS A 397 5.14 2.08 0.12
N VAL A 398 5.51 2.38 1.38
CA VAL A 398 5.84 3.74 1.77
C VAL A 398 7.13 4.18 1.06
N PRO A 399 7.11 5.25 0.25
CA PRO A 399 8.29 5.74 -0.45
C PRO A 399 9.42 6.13 0.52
N PRO A 400 10.70 5.86 0.20
CA PRO A 400 11.84 6.26 1.02
C PRO A 400 11.88 7.77 1.31
N GLU A 401 11.44 8.60 0.37
CA GLU A 401 11.39 10.07 0.49
C GLU A 401 10.43 10.52 1.60
N GLN A 402 9.23 9.95 1.63
CA GLN A 402 8.24 10.24 2.65
C GLN A 402 8.70 9.77 4.04
N PHE A 403 9.30 8.58 4.11
CA PHE A 403 9.91 8.08 5.34
C PHE A 403 11.06 8.98 5.82
N GLN A 404 11.92 9.45 4.91
CA GLN A 404 13.00 10.36 5.26
C GLN A 404 12.48 11.71 5.77
N ARG A 405 11.40 12.25 5.20
CA ARG A 405 10.76 13.48 5.69
C ARG A 405 10.19 13.29 7.10
N LEU A 406 9.51 12.16 7.33
CA LEU A 406 8.97 11.76 8.63
C LEU A 406 10.05 11.65 9.72
N THR A 407 11.20 11.05 9.41
CA THR A 407 12.28 10.85 10.39
C THR A 407 13.27 12.00 10.44
N GLY A 408 13.35 12.84 9.41
CA GLY A 408 14.40 13.84 9.26
C GLY A 408 14.14 15.16 10.01
N GLN A 409 12.89 15.61 10.10
CA GLN A 409 12.57 16.95 10.65
C GLN A 409 12.00 16.93 12.08
N PHE A 410 11.42 15.81 12.51
CA PHE A 410 10.59 15.78 13.72
C PHE A 410 10.95 14.65 14.69
N CYS A 411 12.14 14.06 14.51
CA CYS A 411 12.50 12.84 15.18
C CYS A 411 13.86 12.91 15.87
N ASN A 412 13.91 12.39 17.09
CA ASN A 412 15.13 12.29 17.89
C ASN A 412 15.40 10.82 18.22
N ILE A 413 16.64 10.37 18.01
CA ILE A 413 17.09 9.05 18.46
C ILE A 413 17.63 9.20 19.87
N GLN A 414 17.04 8.47 20.81
CA GLN A 414 17.43 8.47 22.22
C GLN A 414 18.01 7.12 22.62
N MET A 415 18.87 7.14 23.64
CA MET A 415 19.51 5.95 24.20
C MET A 415 19.11 5.76 25.66
N LEU A 416 18.79 4.53 26.03
CA LEU A 416 18.43 4.14 27.39
C LEU A 416 19.33 2.98 27.82
N LYS A 417 20.03 3.13 28.94
CA LYS A 417 20.88 2.06 29.48
C LYS A 417 20.03 1.02 30.20
N THR A 418 20.52 -0.21 30.28
CA THR A 418 19.90 -1.28 31.08
C THR A 418 19.53 -0.79 32.49
N GLY A 419 18.30 -1.07 32.91
CA GLY A 419 17.74 -0.68 34.20
C GLY A 419 17.14 0.73 34.26
N GLN A 420 17.34 1.59 33.26
CA GLN A 420 16.68 2.90 33.22
C GLN A 420 15.22 2.78 32.77
N ALA A 421 14.35 3.61 33.34
CA ALA A 421 12.93 3.65 33.00
C ALA A 421 12.68 4.60 31.81
N TYR A 422 11.97 4.11 30.79
CA TYR A 422 11.37 4.94 29.75
C TYR A 422 10.16 5.69 30.30
N ALA A 423 9.31 4.95 31.02
CA ALA A 423 8.14 5.47 31.71
C ALA A 423 8.00 4.82 33.08
N ALA A 424 7.58 5.60 34.07
CA ALA A 424 7.26 5.12 35.40
C ALA A 424 5.75 5.28 35.65
N GLU A 425 5.15 4.22 36.20
CA GLU A 425 3.74 4.15 36.56
C GLU A 425 3.32 5.35 37.41
N ASP A 426 2.19 5.97 37.05
CA ASP A 426 1.56 7.13 37.70
C ASP A 426 2.45 8.38 37.85
N LYS A 427 3.60 8.42 37.15
CA LYS A 427 4.58 9.51 37.20
C LYS A 427 4.79 10.15 35.84
N THR A 428 5.06 9.35 34.82
CA THR A 428 5.37 9.84 33.48
C THR A 428 4.09 10.25 32.75
N SER A 429 4.08 11.45 32.16
CA SER A 429 2.99 11.93 31.30
C SER A 429 2.94 11.15 29.99
N VAL A 430 1.73 10.88 29.50
CA VAL A 430 1.46 10.22 28.22
C VAL A 430 1.46 11.21 27.04
N ASP A 431 1.23 12.49 27.31
CA ASP A 431 0.90 13.46 26.27
C ASP A 431 2.06 13.85 25.34
N ASP A 432 3.30 13.51 25.70
CA ASP A 432 4.47 14.18 25.12
C ASP A 432 4.95 13.59 23.79
N ARG A 433 4.83 12.26 23.59
CA ARG A 433 5.61 11.56 22.57
C ARG A 433 4.99 10.26 22.03
N LEU A 434 5.48 9.85 20.87
CA LEU A 434 5.33 8.50 20.31
C LEU A 434 6.72 7.96 19.97
N SER A 435 7.01 6.70 20.32
CA SER A 435 8.33 6.11 20.15
C SER A 435 8.29 4.70 19.58
N ILE A 436 9.34 4.34 18.81
CA ILE A 436 9.57 3.00 18.28
C ILE A 436 10.93 2.49 18.71
N LEU A 437 10.98 1.25 19.20
CA LEU A 437 12.24 0.62 19.60
C LEU A 437 13.06 0.24 18.36
N LEU A 438 14.30 0.73 18.26
CA LEU A 438 15.22 0.44 17.14
C LEU A 438 16.16 -0.72 17.46
N LYS A 439 16.66 -0.78 18.69
CA LYS A 439 17.59 -1.80 19.17
C LYS A 439 17.40 -2.03 20.67
N GLY A 440 17.67 -3.25 21.11
CA GLY A 440 17.56 -3.66 22.51
C GLY A 440 16.22 -4.30 22.82
N LYS A 441 15.92 -4.43 24.10
CA LYS A 441 14.72 -5.05 24.63
C LYS A 441 14.24 -4.25 25.83
N MET A 442 12.95 -3.96 25.88
CA MET A 442 12.33 -3.31 27.03
C MET A 442 11.34 -4.25 27.69
N LYS A 443 11.19 -4.10 29.00
CA LYS A 443 10.27 -4.85 29.85
C LYS A 443 9.15 -3.93 30.30
N VAL A 444 7.91 -4.38 30.14
CA VAL A 444 6.71 -3.71 30.66
C VAL A 444 6.30 -4.40 31.96
N SER A 445 5.97 -3.61 32.97
CA SER A 445 5.51 -4.11 34.27
C SER A 445 4.39 -3.27 34.86
N TYR A 446 3.47 -3.90 35.57
CA TYR A 446 2.37 -3.27 36.30
C TYR A 446 2.48 -3.60 37.77
N ARG A 447 2.55 -2.59 38.66
CA ARG A 447 2.76 -2.79 40.10
C ARG A 447 3.95 -3.71 40.43
N GLY A 448 5.01 -3.65 39.62
CA GLY A 448 6.20 -4.49 39.73
C GLY A 448 6.07 -5.91 39.14
N HIS A 449 4.89 -6.32 38.68
CA HIS A 449 4.68 -7.59 37.99
C HIS A 449 5.03 -7.48 36.52
N PHE A 450 5.77 -8.46 35.99
CA PHE A 450 6.09 -8.51 34.56
C PHE A 450 4.83 -8.75 33.72
N LEU A 451 4.69 -8.00 32.62
CA LEU A 451 3.60 -8.17 31.67
C LEU A 451 4.11 -8.78 30.36
N HIS A 452 4.88 -8.02 29.58
CA HIS A 452 5.43 -8.47 28.31
C HIS A 452 6.73 -7.72 27.98
N ASN A 453 7.42 -8.20 26.94
CA ASN A 453 8.62 -7.54 26.40
C ASN A 453 8.28 -6.76 25.13
N ILE A 454 8.95 -5.64 24.92
CA ILE A 454 8.92 -4.86 23.69
C ILE A 454 10.23 -5.10 22.94
N TYR A 455 10.11 -5.49 21.67
CA TYR A 455 11.22 -5.87 20.79
C TYR A 455 11.44 -4.83 19.67
N PRO A 456 12.59 -4.85 18.96
CA PRO A 456 12.87 -3.91 17.88
C PRO A 456 11.83 -3.94 16.76
N CYS A 457 11.48 -2.76 16.26
CA CYS A 457 10.37 -2.49 15.32
C CYS A 457 8.96 -2.65 15.92
N ALA A 458 8.82 -2.52 17.24
CA ALA A 458 7.55 -2.34 17.91
C ALA A 458 7.44 -0.92 18.48
N PHE A 459 6.22 -0.39 18.55
CA PHE A 459 5.99 0.87 19.25
C PHE A 459 6.15 0.66 20.75
N ILE A 460 6.59 1.69 21.46
CA ILE A 460 6.74 1.63 22.92
C ILE A 460 5.41 2.00 23.59
N ASP A 461 4.80 3.09 23.13
CA ASP A 461 3.68 3.82 23.72
C ASP A 461 2.46 3.93 22.78
N SER A 462 2.26 2.93 21.92
CA SER A 462 1.12 2.85 20.99
C SER A 462 -0.25 2.81 21.68
N PRO A 463 -0.49 2.05 22.78
CA PRO A 463 -1.79 2.11 23.47
C PRO A 463 -2.07 3.51 24.01
N GLU A 464 -1.07 4.11 24.66
CA GLU A 464 -1.13 5.45 25.24
C GLU A 464 -1.38 6.52 24.18
N PHE A 465 -0.72 6.45 23.02
CA PHE A 465 -0.93 7.39 21.92
C PHE A 465 -2.33 7.30 21.31
N ARG A 466 -2.93 6.10 21.27
CA ARG A 466 -4.27 5.89 20.70
C ARG A 466 -5.40 6.23 21.66
N SER A 467 -5.25 5.89 22.95
CA SER A 467 -6.32 6.04 23.94
C SER A 467 -6.50 7.46 24.45
N THR A 468 -5.44 8.26 24.43
CA THR A 468 -5.44 9.58 25.05
C THR A 468 -5.74 10.68 24.04
N GLN A 469 -6.49 11.71 24.45
CA GLN A 469 -6.56 12.97 23.71
C GLN A 469 -5.53 13.94 24.29
N MET A 470 -4.99 14.82 23.45
CA MET A 470 -3.93 15.75 23.85
C MET A 470 -4.38 16.66 25.01
N ASN A 471 -3.48 16.91 25.97
CA ASN A 471 -3.66 17.83 27.10
C ASN A 471 -4.63 17.38 28.20
N ARG A 472 -4.81 16.07 28.39
CA ARG A 472 -5.66 15.54 29.46
C ARG A 472 -4.89 15.24 30.76
N GLY A 473 -3.55 15.27 30.71
CA GLY A 473 -2.70 15.02 31.88
C GLY A 473 -2.70 13.56 32.34
N GLU A 474 -3.04 12.64 31.44
CA GLU A 474 -3.01 11.21 31.71
C GLU A 474 -1.56 10.72 31.86
N LYS A 475 -1.36 9.75 32.76
CA LYS A 475 -0.05 9.20 33.09
C LYS A 475 0.04 7.74 32.68
N PHE A 476 1.26 7.27 32.45
CA PHE A 476 1.50 5.88 32.13
C PHE A 476 0.96 4.99 33.26
N GLN A 477 0.10 4.04 32.90
CA GLN A 477 -0.47 3.06 33.83
C GLN A 477 0.50 1.91 34.13
N VAL A 478 1.57 1.79 33.33
CA VAL A 478 2.58 0.74 33.43
C VAL A 478 3.97 1.36 33.51
N SER A 479 4.90 0.66 34.15
CA SER A 479 6.32 1.00 34.13
C SER A 479 7.01 0.27 32.98
N ILE A 480 7.75 1.02 32.16
CA ILE A 480 8.52 0.49 31.03
C ILE A 480 10.00 0.72 31.31
N THR A 481 10.77 -0.36 31.41
CA THR A 481 12.20 -0.32 31.76
C THR A 481 13.06 -1.01 30.71
N ALA A 482 14.25 -0.46 30.44
CA ALA A 482 15.22 -1.10 29.56
C ALA A 482 15.78 -2.38 30.19
N ASP A 483 15.55 -3.52 29.52
CA ASP A 483 16.16 -4.82 29.88
C ASP A 483 17.60 -4.88 29.32
N ASP A 484 17.80 -4.34 28.11
CA ASP A 484 19.10 -4.16 27.46
C ASP A 484 19.41 -2.68 27.18
N ASN A 485 20.64 -2.37 26.76
CA ASN A 485 20.95 -1.06 26.18
C ASN A 485 20.08 -0.80 24.94
N CYS A 486 19.10 0.07 25.12
CA CYS A 486 18.09 0.35 24.11
C CYS A 486 18.43 1.62 23.33
N LYS A 487 18.11 1.59 22.03
CA LYS A 487 17.99 2.78 21.20
C LYS A 487 16.56 2.85 20.69
N PHE A 488 15.94 4.01 20.78
CA PHE A 488 14.59 4.20 20.27
C PHE A 488 14.45 5.52 19.54
N LEU A 489 13.56 5.49 18.57
CA LEU A 489 13.13 6.62 17.78
C LEU A 489 12.00 7.32 18.54
N CYS A 490 12.04 8.65 18.65
CA CYS A 490 11.04 9.41 19.41
C CYS A 490 10.59 10.63 18.61
N TRP A 491 9.27 10.73 18.42
CA TRP A 491 8.60 11.93 17.92
C TRP A 491 7.89 12.67 19.04
N SER A 492 7.86 13.99 18.96
CA SER A 492 6.91 14.79 19.74
C SER A 492 5.50 14.57 19.18
N ARG A 493 4.53 14.35 20.06
CA ARG A 493 3.15 14.08 19.66
C ARG A 493 2.57 15.20 18.78
N GLU A 494 2.69 16.45 19.22
CA GLU A 494 2.15 17.62 18.50
C GLU A 494 2.70 17.71 17.07
N ARG A 495 4.02 17.59 16.93
CA ARG A 495 4.71 17.70 15.63
C ARG A 495 4.38 16.52 14.73
N LEU A 496 4.28 15.32 15.29
CA LEU A 496 3.91 14.13 14.53
C LEU A 496 2.47 14.24 14.02
N THR A 497 1.52 14.62 14.88
CA THR A 497 0.12 14.77 14.48
C THR A 497 -0.02 15.81 13.37
N PHE A 498 0.59 16.99 13.52
CA PHE A 498 0.59 18.03 12.47
C PHE A 498 1.19 17.54 11.15
N PHE A 499 2.31 16.80 11.21
CA PHE A 499 2.92 16.23 10.01
C PHE A 499 2.03 15.19 9.34
N LEU A 500 1.42 14.28 10.10
CA LEU A 500 0.53 13.27 9.55
C LEU A 500 -0.74 13.89 8.94
N GLU A 501 -1.32 14.93 9.54
CA GLU A 501 -2.43 15.68 8.94
C GLU A 501 -2.07 16.28 7.57
N SER A 502 -0.82 16.70 7.38
CA SER A 502 -0.32 17.19 6.09
C SER A 502 -0.02 16.09 5.06
N GLU A 503 0.15 14.84 5.50
CA GLU A 503 0.52 13.69 4.68
C GLU A 503 -0.51 12.54 4.86
N PRO A 504 -1.68 12.60 4.18
CA PRO A 504 -2.82 11.74 4.46
C PRO A 504 -2.54 10.24 4.24
N PHE A 505 -1.67 9.90 3.29
CA PHE A 505 -1.25 8.52 3.08
C PHE A 505 -0.47 7.97 4.29
N LEU A 506 0.47 8.75 4.85
CA LEU A 506 1.22 8.33 6.03
C LEU A 506 0.32 8.28 7.27
N PHE A 507 -0.63 9.20 7.40
CA PHE A 507 -1.62 9.19 8.47
C PHE A 507 -2.37 7.85 8.54
N GLU A 508 -2.92 7.40 7.41
CA GLU A 508 -3.62 6.11 7.35
C GLU A 508 -2.67 4.95 7.67
N ILE A 509 -1.47 4.91 7.08
CA ILE A 509 -0.49 3.86 7.39
C ILE A 509 -0.16 3.80 8.88
N PHE A 510 0.06 4.95 9.53
CA PHE A 510 0.33 5.02 10.97
C PHE A 510 -0.83 4.50 11.80
N LYS A 511 -2.06 4.90 11.47
CA LYS A 511 -3.28 4.43 12.13
C LYS A 511 -3.34 2.89 12.16
N TYR A 512 -3.15 2.23 11.02
CA TYR A 512 -3.19 0.77 10.97
C TYR A 512 -1.97 0.09 11.61
N LEU A 513 -0.78 0.68 11.52
CA LEU A 513 0.42 0.16 12.18
C LEU A 513 0.31 0.20 13.71
N ILE A 514 -0.18 1.32 14.26
CA ILE A 514 -0.44 1.46 15.70
C ILE A 514 -1.49 0.45 16.15
N GLY A 515 -2.57 0.30 15.39
CA GLY A 515 -3.62 -0.65 15.73
C GLY A 515 -3.14 -2.11 15.73
N LYS A 516 -2.33 -2.49 14.74
CA LYS A 516 -1.67 -3.81 14.73
C LYS A 516 -0.75 -4.02 15.93
N ASP A 517 0.06 -3.02 16.29
CA ASP A 517 0.99 -3.12 17.41
C ASP A 517 0.25 -3.32 18.75
N ILE A 518 -0.86 -2.61 18.95
CA ILE A 518 -1.74 -2.78 20.11
C ILE A 518 -2.27 -4.21 20.19
N THR A 519 -2.78 -4.75 19.07
CA THR A 519 -3.29 -6.12 19.00
C THR A 519 -2.19 -7.15 19.33
N ASN A 520 -0.98 -6.98 18.82
CA ASN A 520 0.16 -7.86 19.14
C ASN A 520 0.55 -7.82 20.63
N LYS A 521 0.55 -6.63 21.24
CA LYS A 521 0.82 -6.47 22.68
C LYS A 521 -0.24 -7.17 23.52
N LEU A 522 -1.51 -7.08 23.13
CA LEU A 522 -2.61 -7.75 23.83
C LEU A 522 -2.51 -9.27 23.77
N TYR A 523 -2.09 -9.85 22.65
CA TYR A 523 -1.82 -11.28 22.57
C TYR A 523 -0.66 -11.69 23.48
N SER A 524 0.37 -10.85 23.58
CA SER A 524 1.52 -11.10 24.46
C SER A 524 1.16 -11.12 25.94
N LEU A 525 0.10 -10.40 26.35
CA LEU A 525 -0.42 -10.44 27.73
C LEU A 525 -1.17 -11.75 28.05
N ASN A 526 -1.62 -12.47 27.02
CA ASN A 526 -2.45 -13.67 27.17
C ASN A 526 -1.66 -14.97 27.04
N ASP A 527 -0.33 -14.91 26.98
CA ASP A 527 0.51 -16.10 26.90
C ASP A 527 0.55 -16.85 28.25
N PRO A 528 0.01 -18.10 28.33
CA PRO A 528 -0.08 -18.85 29.57
C PRO A 528 1.29 -19.19 30.18
N THR A 529 2.38 -19.19 29.41
CA THR A 529 3.74 -19.47 29.92
C THR A 529 4.28 -18.40 30.88
N LEU A 530 3.67 -17.20 30.87
CA LEU A 530 4.03 -16.09 31.77
C LEU A 530 3.25 -16.12 33.09
N ASN A 531 2.06 -16.75 33.12
CA ASN A 531 1.19 -16.79 34.29
C ASN A 531 1.64 -17.81 35.36
N ASP A 532 2.33 -18.88 34.99
CA ASP A 532 2.73 -19.96 35.93
C ASP A 532 3.66 -19.50 37.07
N LYS A 533 4.38 -18.39 36.91
CA LYS A 533 5.20 -17.79 37.98
C LYS A 533 4.45 -16.77 38.84
N ALA A 534 3.32 -16.24 38.36
CA ALA A 534 2.53 -15.22 39.03
C ALA A 534 1.37 -15.79 39.86
N SER A 535 0.82 -16.94 39.49
CA SER A 535 -0.37 -17.54 40.11
C SER A 535 -0.20 -18.06 41.55
N GLN A 536 1.00 -17.99 42.15
CA GLN A 536 1.20 -18.43 43.55
C GLN A 536 1.05 -17.32 44.61
N LYS A 537 0.82 -16.04 44.25
CA LYS A 537 0.70 -14.94 45.23
C LYS A 537 -0.27 -13.81 44.84
N MET A 538 -1.52 -14.12 44.51
CA MET A 538 -2.56 -13.08 44.39
C MET A 538 -3.80 -13.46 45.20
N ASP A 539 -3.87 -12.95 46.43
CA ASP A 539 -5.14 -12.71 47.13
C ASP A 539 -5.41 -11.20 47.07
N GLN A 540 -6.64 -10.87 46.64
CA GLN A 540 -7.35 -9.57 46.66
C GLN A 540 -7.06 -8.48 45.59
N GLN A 541 -8.14 -8.25 44.83
CA GLN A 541 -8.63 -7.09 44.07
C GLN A 541 -7.68 -6.33 43.11
N PRO A 542 -7.70 -6.64 41.79
CA PRO A 542 -7.07 -5.83 40.76
C PRO A 542 -8.07 -4.89 40.03
N SER A 543 -7.54 -3.80 39.44
CA SER A 543 -8.28 -2.72 38.76
C SER A 543 -8.52 -2.96 37.26
N LEU A 544 -9.48 -2.22 36.70
CA LEU A 544 -10.18 -2.39 35.41
C LEU A 544 -9.38 -2.73 34.14
N CYS A 545 -8.10 -2.36 34.01
CA CYS A 545 -7.30 -2.65 32.80
C CYS A 545 -6.73 -4.09 32.78
N SER A 546 -6.89 -4.83 33.88
CA SER A 546 -6.42 -6.21 34.04
C SER A 546 -7.52 -7.27 33.92
N GLN A 547 -8.74 -6.88 33.53
CA GLN A 547 -9.89 -7.78 33.48
C GLN A 547 -10.23 -8.33 32.09
N LEU A 548 -9.55 -7.91 31.02
CA LEU A 548 -9.87 -8.39 29.67
C LEU A 548 -8.63 -8.91 28.95
N SER A 549 -8.09 -9.97 29.53
CA SER A 549 -7.47 -11.03 28.76
C SER A 549 -8.49 -11.65 27.79
N VAL A 550 -8.11 -11.94 26.54
CA VAL A 550 -8.94 -12.76 25.61
C VAL A 550 -9.22 -14.15 26.23
N MET A 551 -8.36 -14.58 27.16
CA MET A 551 -8.53 -15.76 28.01
C MET A 551 -9.50 -15.53 29.19
N GLN A 552 -9.63 -14.32 29.73
CA GLN A 552 -10.72 -13.98 30.67
C GLN A 552 -12.07 -13.92 29.96
N MET A 553 -12.12 -13.53 28.68
CA MET A 553 -13.30 -13.70 27.83
C MET A 553 -13.64 -15.21 27.68
N ARG A 554 -12.63 -16.07 27.51
CA ARG A 554 -12.77 -17.54 27.45
C ARG A 554 -13.23 -18.18 28.77
N ASN A 555 -12.73 -17.71 29.91
CA ASN A 555 -13.03 -18.29 31.23
C ASN A 555 -14.35 -17.76 31.83
N SER A 556 -14.72 -16.52 31.55
CA SER A 556 -16.02 -15.95 31.98
C SER A 556 -17.20 -16.60 31.24
N MET A 557 -16.97 -17.12 30.02
CA MET A 557 -17.94 -17.93 29.26
C MET A 557 -18.03 -19.40 29.72
N ALA A 558 -17.11 -19.88 30.57
CA ALA A 558 -17.08 -21.27 31.01
C ALA A 558 -17.62 -21.47 32.44
N SER A 559 -17.84 -20.41 33.22
CA SER A 559 -18.18 -20.51 34.66
C SER A 559 -19.52 -19.89 35.06
N SER A 560 -20.43 -19.62 34.13
CA SER A 560 -21.79 -19.11 34.45
C SER A 560 -22.85 -20.22 34.49
N SER A 561 -22.46 -21.47 34.72
CA SER A 561 -23.36 -22.53 35.18
C SER A 561 -23.15 -22.74 36.68
N ASP A 562 -23.87 -21.98 37.51
CA ASP A 562 -24.67 -22.49 38.63
C ASP A 562 -24.99 -21.37 39.65
N SER A 563 -26.29 -21.04 39.71
CA SER A 563 -27.08 -20.50 40.82
C SER A 563 -26.57 -19.30 41.63
N GLU A 564 -27.34 -18.20 41.54
CA GLU A 564 -27.49 -17.20 42.61
C GLU A 564 -27.93 -17.88 43.92
N ASP A 565 -27.00 -18.02 44.88
CA ASP A 565 -27.28 -18.01 46.32
C ASP A 565 -25.97 -18.19 47.10
N GLY A 566 -25.31 -17.08 47.47
CA GLY A 566 -24.05 -17.16 48.23
C GLY A 566 -23.52 -15.85 48.79
N LEU A 567 -24.23 -14.73 48.60
CA LEU A 567 -23.74 -13.40 49.00
C LEU A 567 -23.98 -13.04 50.48
N GLN A 568 -24.28 -14.00 51.36
CA GLN A 568 -24.56 -13.73 52.77
C GLN A 568 -23.75 -14.51 53.81
N HIS A 569 -22.73 -15.30 53.43
CA HIS A 569 -21.99 -16.08 54.45
C HIS A 569 -20.52 -15.69 54.69
N PHE A 570 -20.02 -14.61 54.09
CA PHE A 570 -18.61 -14.18 54.24
C PHE A 570 -18.33 -13.14 55.34
N LEU A 571 -19.32 -12.79 56.18
CA LEU A 571 -19.16 -11.85 57.30
C LEU A 571 -18.95 -12.49 58.68
N ARG A 572 -18.57 -13.77 58.77
CA ARG A 572 -18.18 -14.35 60.07
C ARG A 572 -16.97 -15.24 59.94
N GLY A 573 -15.84 -14.75 60.44
CA GLY A 573 -14.59 -15.50 60.48
C GLY A 573 -14.67 -16.71 61.39
N THR A 574 -13.87 -17.74 61.08
CA THR A 574 -12.95 -18.42 62.02
C THR A 574 -12.17 -19.51 61.28
N SER A 575 -11.06 -19.86 61.93
CA SER A 575 -9.92 -20.68 61.55
C SER A 575 -10.16 -22.19 61.44
N THR A 576 -9.12 -22.86 60.90
CA THR A 576 -8.73 -24.29 60.99
C THR A 576 -9.46 -25.33 60.14
N GLY A 577 -8.68 -26.18 59.45
CA GLY A 577 -9.16 -27.48 58.97
C GLY A 577 -8.45 -28.01 57.72
N SER A 578 -7.45 -28.85 57.91
CA SER A 578 -6.70 -29.64 56.91
C SER A 578 -7.54 -30.65 56.11
N SER A 579 -7.20 -30.89 54.84
CA SER A 579 -7.28 -32.22 54.18
C SER A 579 -6.57 -32.16 52.80
N LEU A 580 -5.32 -32.63 52.73
CA LEU A 580 -4.90 -33.93 52.18
C LEU A 580 -5.16 -34.12 50.67
N ARG A 581 -4.10 -33.84 49.89
CA ARG A 581 -3.85 -34.40 48.55
C ARG A 581 -3.64 -35.91 48.64
N GLN A 582 -4.01 -36.63 47.58
CA GLN A 582 -3.15 -37.69 47.03
C GLN A 582 -3.08 -37.65 45.49
N PRO A 583 -1.91 -37.97 44.89
CA PRO A 583 -1.62 -37.79 43.46
C PRO A 583 -1.50 -39.11 42.70
N SER A 584 -1.46 -39.06 41.36
CA SER A 584 -1.00 -40.18 40.52
C SER A 584 -0.23 -39.67 39.28
N PRO A 585 0.68 -40.49 38.71
CA PRO A 585 2.05 -40.07 38.40
C PRO A 585 2.36 -39.99 36.90
N TYR A 586 3.52 -39.42 36.58
CA TYR A 586 4.43 -39.69 35.43
C TYR A 586 5.09 -38.40 34.93
N LEU A 587 6.01 -37.89 35.75
CA LEU A 587 7.11 -37.02 35.32
C LEU A 587 8.32 -37.93 35.06
N ARG A 588 8.81 -37.95 33.81
CA ARG A 588 10.15 -38.45 33.50
C ARG A 588 10.93 -37.32 32.84
N THR A 589 11.78 -36.66 33.63
CA THR A 589 12.76 -35.68 33.20
C THR A 589 13.94 -36.39 32.55
N SER A 590 14.33 -35.97 31.34
CA SER A 590 15.58 -36.38 30.69
C SER A 590 16.58 -35.21 30.74
N PRO A 591 17.80 -35.39 31.27
CA PRO A 591 18.77 -34.32 31.43
C PRO A 591 19.65 -34.26 30.18
N LYS A 592 19.19 -33.59 29.13
CA LYS A 592 20.01 -33.12 27.98
C LYS A 592 19.14 -32.28 27.04
N MET A 593 18.88 -31.03 27.39
CA MET A 593 18.35 -30.05 26.43
C MET A 593 18.94 -28.68 26.76
N LYS A 594 19.67 -28.10 25.80
CA LYS A 594 20.13 -26.71 25.87
C LYS A 594 18.92 -25.79 25.70
N PRO A 595 18.92 -24.57 26.28
CA PRO A 595 17.82 -23.63 26.13
C PRO A 595 17.63 -23.30 24.65
N ILE A 596 16.38 -23.33 24.19
CA ILE A 596 15.99 -22.87 22.86
C ILE A 596 15.99 -21.34 22.91
N GLU A 597 16.81 -20.69 22.11
CA GLU A 597 16.69 -19.27 21.80
C GLU A 597 15.38 -19.06 21.03
N GLU A 598 14.48 -18.23 21.57
CA GLU A 598 13.29 -17.78 20.87
C GLU A 598 13.71 -16.86 19.72
N ASN A 599 13.84 -17.43 18.52
CA ASN A 599 13.81 -16.65 17.30
C ASN A 599 12.36 -16.24 17.00
N VAL A 600 12.23 -14.94 16.83
CA VAL A 600 11.07 -14.16 16.38
C VAL A 600 10.42 -14.79 15.14
N GLU A 601 9.09 -14.96 15.17
CA GLU A 601 8.17 -15.28 14.05
C GLU A 601 8.85 -15.83 12.78
N ASP A 602 9.10 -17.14 12.74
CA ASP A 602 9.55 -17.80 11.51
C ASP A 602 8.42 -17.80 10.45
N ASP A 603 8.81 -17.39 9.25
CA ASP A 603 8.04 -17.41 8.02
C ASP A 603 7.38 -18.79 7.81
N VAL A 604 6.06 -18.83 7.63
CA VAL A 604 5.27 -20.06 7.34
C VAL A 604 5.69 -20.76 6.03
N PHE A 605 6.62 -20.20 5.26
CA PHE A 605 7.16 -20.81 4.05
C PHE A 605 8.67 -20.57 3.92
N GLU A 606 9.49 -21.57 4.28
CA GLU A 606 10.90 -21.62 3.90
C GLU A 606 11.03 -21.84 2.37
N PRO A 607 11.92 -21.12 1.67
CA PRO A 607 12.29 -21.47 0.31
C PRO A 607 13.16 -22.74 0.31
N SER A 608 12.89 -23.67 -0.61
CA SER A 608 13.67 -24.89 -0.80
C SER A 608 15.15 -24.58 -0.98
N SER A 609 15.99 -25.03 -0.05
CA SER A 609 17.45 -24.93 -0.17
C SER A 609 17.94 -25.87 -1.28
N THR A 610 18.61 -25.30 -2.27
CA THR A 610 19.36 -26.06 -3.28
C THR A 610 20.52 -26.80 -2.61
N MET A 611 20.41 -28.13 -2.52
CA MET A 611 21.53 -29.01 -2.17
C MET A 611 22.65 -28.86 -3.22
N LYS A 612 23.84 -28.45 -2.78
CA LYS A 612 25.08 -28.65 -3.54
C LYS A 612 25.47 -30.15 -3.48
N PRO A 613 25.79 -30.80 -4.59
CA PRO A 613 26.29 -32.17 -4.56
C PRO A 613 27.70 -32.21 -3.96
N LYS A 614 27.90 -33.11 -3.00
CA LYS A 614 29.23 -33.51 -2.52
C LYS A 614 29.93 -34.29 -3.63
N ALA A 615 31.10 -33.82 -4.04
CA ALA A 615 32.01 -34.62 -4.86
C ALA A 615 32.60 -35.74 -4.00
N HIS A 616 32.46 -36.98 -4.45
CA HIS A 616 33.29 -38.10 -4.05
C HIS A 616 34.25 -38.42 -5.20
N GLN A 617 35.54 -38.47 -4.85
CA GLN A 617 36.73 -38.78 -5.65
C GLN A 617 37.18 -37.74 -6.67
#